data_AF-A0A161YMK2-F1
#
_entry.id   AF-A0A161YMK2-F1
#
_cell.length_a   1.000
_cell.length_b   1.000
_cell.length_c   1.000
_cell.angle_alpha   90.00
_cell.angle_beta   90.00
_cell.angle_gamma   90.00
#
_symmetry.space_group_name_H-M   'P 1'
#
loop_
_entity.id
_entity.type
_entity.pdbx_description
1 polymer ?
#
loop_
_entity_poly.entity_id
_entity_poly.type
_entity_poly.pdbx_seq_one_letter_code
_entity_poly.pdbx_strand_id
1 'polypeptide(L)'
;MRLFTILGTLVNSRVLANQSFSPPDQLVVLAIKSDQTLQNWATSLPASWAYHELPKGPQYIYQDVWYARMWNYFRLARILANRIIIDSCDMMVPAMLPSDIFKLQHAQSYAAITLLSQEIYSSLPFMFKLEQVPATSLPLSAALFFTATLLQSLLGLTDRDTLIHDWSSPASEVLGESFTFTKGIVMQNLR
;
A
#
# COMPACT_ATOMS: atom_id res chain seq x y z
N MET A 1 -0.41 -13.53 11.70
CA MET A 1 -1.74 -13.06 12.16
C MET A 1 -1.81 -11.59 12.56
N ARG A 2 -0.77 -11.00 13.19
CA ARG A 2 -0.82 -9.60 13.66
C ARG A 2 -1.13 -8.54 12.58
N LEU A 3 -0.63 -8.69 11.36
CA LEU A 3 -0.86 -7.73 10.27
C LEU A 3 -2.36 -7.49 9.99
N PHE A 4 -3.13 -8.56 9.79
CA PHE A 4 -4.55 -8.45 9.47
C PHE A 4 -5.38 -7.90 10.64
N THR A 5 -4.96 -8.17 11.88
CA THR A 5 -5.57 -7.54 13.06
C THR A 5 -5.36 -6.02 13.04
N ILE A 6 -4.14 -5.55 12.75
CA ILE A 6 -3.85 -4.11 12.68
C ILE A 6 -4.61 -3.45 11.52
N LEU A 7 -4.64 -4.10 10.36
CA LEU A 7 -5.41 -3.63 9.21
C LEU A 7 -6.91 -3.52 9.54
N GLY A 8 -7.48 -4.54 10.20
CA GLY A 8 -8.88 -4.50 10.65
C GLY A 8 -9.17 -3.35 11.60
N THR A 9 -8.26 -3.07 12.55
CA THR A 9 -8.37 -1.90 13.43
C THR A 9 -8.39 -0.60 12.62
N LEU A 10 -7.46 -0.43 11.67
CA LEU A 10 -7.38 0.77 10.85
C LEU A 10 -8.61 0.99 9.96
N VAL A 11 -9.16 -0.08 9.38
CA VAL A 11 -10.41 -0.03 8.61
C VAL A 11 -11.57 0.42 9.51
N ASN A 12 -11.68 -0.14 10.72
CA ASN A 12 -12.71 0.27 11.67
C ASN A 12 -12.53 1.75 12.08
N SER A 13 -11.30 2.19 12.35
CA SER A 13 -11.01 3.60 12.66
C SER A 13 -11.41 4.53 11.52
N ARG A 14 -11.19 4.13 10.26
CA ARG A 14 -11.61 4.90 9.09
C ARG A 14 -13.12 5.05 9.01
N VAL A 15 -13.87 3.98 9.29
CA VAL A 15 -15.34 4.01 9.33
C VAL A 15 -15.83 4.95 10.42
N LEU A 16 -15.27 4.86 11.63
CA LEU A 16 -15.62 5.74 12.75
C LEU A 16 -15.31 7.21 12.46
N ALA A 17 -14.19 7.49 11.79
CA ALA A 17 -13.82 8.83 11.35
C ALA A 17 -14.84 9.41 10.37
N ASN A 18 -15.26 8.63 9.37
CA ASN A 18 -16.26 9.05 8.38
C ASN A 18 -17.65 9.31 8.99
N GLN A 19 -17.94 8.72 10.15
CA GLN A 19 -19.20 8.92 10.88
C GLN A 19 -19.11 10.02 11.95
N SER A 20 -17.96 10.72 12.05
CA SER A 20 -17.68 11.72 13.08
C SER A 20 -17.83 11.19 14.50
N PHE A 21 -17.63 9.88 14.71
CA PHE A 21 -17.80 9.21 15.99
C PHE A 21 -16.55 9.21 16.87
N SER A 22 -15.44 9.77 16.39
CA SER A 22 -14.18 9.81 17.14
C SER A 22 -13.51 11.17 17.00
N PRO A 23 -13.00 11.76 18.10
CA PRO A 23 -12.22 12.99 18.05
C PRO A 23 -10.98 12.84 17.14
N PRO A 24 -10.66 13.84 16.29
CA PRO A 24 -9.52 13.76 15.38
C PRO A 24 -8.17 13.49 16.06
N ASP A 25 -7.96 14.01 17.26
CA ASP A 25 -6.72 13.85 18.04
C ASP A 25 -6.51 12.40 18.48
N GLN A 26 -7.58 11.73 18.91
CA GLN A 26 -7.56 10.32 19.25
C GLN A 26 -7.28 9.44 18.01
N LEU A 27 -7.84 9.82 16.85
CA LEU A 27 -7.59 9.13 15.59
C LEU A 27 -6.13 9.25 15.15
N VAL A 28 -5.52 10.44 15.27
CA VAL A 28 -4.10 10.64 14.98
C VAL A 28 -3.22 9.76 15.87
N VAL A 29 -3.44 9.77 17.19
CA VAL A 29 -2.66 8.97 18.13
C VAL A 29 -2.78 7.47 17.83
N LEU A 30 -3.99 6.99 17.56
CA LEU A 30 -4.25 5.60 17.20
C LEU A 30 -3.55 5.20 15.90
N ALA A 31 -3.60 6.06 14.89
CA ALA A 31 -3.00 5.81 13.59
C ALA A 31 -1.47 5.80 13.66
N ILE A 32 -0.86 6.73 14.41
CA ILE A 32 0.60 6.74 14.67
C ILE A 32 1.02 5.43 15.35
N LYS A 33 0.33 5.03 16.42
CA LYS A 33 0.62 3.77 17.13
C LYS A 33 0.47 2.56 16.22
N SER A 34 -0.52 2.56 15.34
CA SER A 34 -0.74 1.49 14.37
C SER A 34 0.39 1.43 13.34
N ASP A 35 0.84 2.57 12.79
CA ASP A 35 1.98 2.61 11.87
C ASP A 35 3.28 2.14 12.55
N GLN A 36 3.54 2.56 13.79
CA GLN A 36 4.68 2.06 14.57
C GLN A 36 4.60 0.54 14.80
N THR A 37 3.40 0.02 15.09
CA THR A 37 3.20 -1.42 15.27
C THR A 37 3.44 -2.18 13.97
N LEU A 38 3.04 -1.61 12.82
CA LEU A 38 3.33 -2.17 11.49
C LEU A 38 4.84 -2.19 11.23
N GLN A 39 5.54 -1.08 11.49
CA GLN A 39 6.99 -1.01 11.34
C GLN A 39 7.70 -2.07 12.20
N ASN A 40 7.29 -2.23 13.46
CA ASN A 40 7.80 -3.26 14.36
C ASN A 40 7.48 -4.68 13.87
N TRP A 41 6.32 -4.88 13.24
CA TRP A 41 6.01 -6.15 12.60
C TRP A 41 7.00 -6.46 11.47
N ALA A 42 7.30 -5.48 10.60
CA ALA A 42 8.23 -5.66 9.49
C ALA A 42 9.65 -6.00 9.97
N THR A 43 10.13 -5.34 11.02
CA THR A 43 11.47 -5.63 11.60
C THR A 43 11.54 -6.95 12.35
N SER A 44 10.40 -7.51 12.77
CA SER A 44 10.33 -8.81 13.44
C SER A 44 10.32 -10.01 12.48
N LEU A 45 10.25 -9.76 11.16
CA LEU A 45 10.19 -10.84 10.17
C LEU A 45 11.55 -11.54 10.02
N PRO A 46 11.56 -12.86 9.78
CA PRO A 46 12.78 -13.57 9.43
C PRO A 46 13.44 -13.02 8.17
N ALA A 47 14.76 -13.15 8.04
CA ALA A 47 15.51 -12.71 6.86
C ALA A 47 15.01 -13.32 5.54
N SER A 48 14.38 -14.50 5.58
CA SER A 48 13.77 -15.14 4.39
C SER A 48 12.61 -14.35 3.79
N TRP A 49 12.02 -13.42 4.54
CA TRP A 49 10.95 -12.54 4.05
C TRP A 49 11.48 -11.31 3.32
N ALA A 50 12.78 -11.03 3.38
CA ALA A 50 13.37 -9.91 2.68
C ALA A 50 13.23 -10.10 1.17
N TYR A 51 12.86 -9.03 0.48
CA TYR A 51 12.91 -8.97 -0.98
C TYR A 51 14.23 -8.37 -1.43
N HIS A 52 14.56 -8.59 -2.71
CA HIS A 52 15.75 -8.02 -3.33
C HIS A 52 15.35 -7.05 -4.43
N GLU A 53 16.04 -5.93 -4.49
CA GLU A 53 15.88 -4.96 -5.57
C GLU A 53 16.86 -5.32 -6.69
N LEU A 54 16.37 -5.36 -7.93
CA LEU A 54 17.28 -5.57 -9.06
C LEU A 54 18.07 -4.30 -9.35
N PRO A 55 19.40 -4.40 -9.61
CA PRO A 55 20.24 -3.24 -9.92
C PRO A 55 19.82 -2.46 -11.19
N LYS A 56 18.98 -3.04 -12.04
CA LYS A 56 18.59 -2.51 -13.36
C LYS A 56 17.08 -2.40 -13.57
N GLY A 57 16.29 -2.18 -12.53
CA GLY A 57 14.87 -1.86 -12.72
C GLY A 57 14.07 -1.76 -11.42
N PRO A 58 12.86 -1.18 -11.49
CA PRO A 58 11.96 -1.02 -10.35
C PRO A 58 11.26 -2.34 -10.02
N GLN A 59 12.02 -3.40 -9.78
CA GLN A 59 11.47 -4.72 -9.52
C GLN A 59 11.96 -5.27 -8.18
N TYR A 60 10.98 -5.61 -7.35
CA TYR A 60 11.19 -6.39 -6.14
C TYR A 60 11.03 -7.88 -6.43
N ILE A 61 12.06 -8.66 -6.08
CA ILE A 61 12.06 -10.12 -6.15
C ILE A 61 11.78 -10.67 -4.76
N TYR A 62 10.74 -11.49 -4.66
CA TYR A 62 10.33 -12.15 -3.43
C TYR A 62 10.60 -13.66 -3.53
N GLN A 63 10.61 -14.34 -2.39
CA GLN A 63 10.72 -15.80 -2.36
C GLN A 63 9.57 -16.48 -3.13
N ASP A 64 8.36 -15.94 -2.99
CA ASP A 64 7.18 -16.33 -3.78
C ASP A 64 6.15 -15.20 -3.81
N VAL A 65 5.06 -15.41 -4.55
CA VAL A 65 3.95 -14.44 -4.72
C VAL A 65 3.19 -14.18 -3.42
N TRP A 66 3.15 -15.14 -2.50
CA TRP A 66 2.49 -14.95 -1.21
C TRP A 66 3.24 -13.90 -0.38
N TYR A 67 4.57 -13.94 -0.32
CA TYR A 67 5.37 -12.90 0.36
C TYR A 67 5.14 -11.51 -0.26
N ALA A 68 5.11 -11.41 -1.58
CA ALA A 68 4.83 -10.15 -2.29
C ALA A 68 3.47 -9.55 -1.86
N ARG A 69 2.43 -10.38 -1.77
CA ARG A 69 1.10 -9.96 -1.32
C ARG A 69 1.09 -9.51 0.14
N MET A 70 1.79 -10.25 1.01
CA MET A 70 1.89 -9.89 2.43
C MET A 70 2.57 -8.53 2.62
N TRP A 71 3.65 -8.26 1.88
CA TRP A 71 4.29 -6.96 1.86
C TRP A 71 3.36 -5.86 1.33
N ASN A 72 2.57 -6.13 0.30
CA ASN A 72 1.60 -5.14 -0.22
C ASN A 72 0.43 -4.87 0.74
N TYR A 73 -0.06 -5.87 1.47
CA TYR A 73 -1.03 -5.63 2.55
C TYR A 73 -0.44 -4.78 3.68
N PHE A 74 0.83 -5.01 4.02
CA PHE A 74 1.55 -4.17 4.97
C PHE A 74 1.67 -2.72 4.48
N ARG A 75 2.07 -2.51 3.22
CA ARG A 75 2.17 -1.17 2.61
C ARG A 75 0.81 -0.47 2.60
N LEU A 76 -0.26 -1.18 2.21
CA LEU A 76 -1.62 -0.64 2.27
C LEU A 76 -2.05 -0.26 3.69
N ALA A 77 -1.77 -1.11 4.69
CA ALA A 77 -2.10 -0.80 6.07
C ALA A 77 -1.39 0.48 6.55
N ARG A 78 -0.10 0.64 6.20
CA ARG A 78 0.66 1.85 6.51
C ARG A 78 0.14 3.08 5.77
N ILE A 79 -0.21 2.94 4.49
CA ILE A 79 -0.85 4.01 3.72
C ILE A 79 -2.16 4.45 4.40
N LEU A 80 -3.00 3.50 4.80
CA LEU A 80 -4.26 3.80 5.48
C LEU A 80 -4.04 4.52 6.82
N ALA A 81 -3.08 4.07 7.63
CA ALA A 81 -2.71 4.75 8.88
C ALA A 81 -2.27 6.20 8.62
N ASN A 82 -1.33 6.40 7.67
CA ASN A 82 -0.84 7.73 7.33
C ASN A 82 -1.93 8.62 6.71
N ARG A 83 -2.89 8.03 5.99
CA ARG A 83 -4.03 8.79 5.45
C ARG A 83 -4.99 9.24 6.55
N ILE A 84 -5.25 8.39 7.55
CA ILE A 84 -6.03 8.77 8.74
C ILE A 84 -5.35 9.92 9.49
N ILE A 85 -4.01 9.90 9.61
CA ILE A 85 -3.24 10.99 10.23
C ILE A 85 -3.49 12.30 9.47
N ILE A 86 -3.28 12.31 8.15
CA ILE A 86 -3.47 13.50 7.31
C ILE A 86 -4.89 14.04 7.44
N ASP A 87 -5.89 13.21 7.15
CA ASP A 87 -7.29 13.66 7.14
C ASP A 87 -7.74 14.14 8.53
N SER A 88 -7.25 13.53 9.61
CA SER A 88 -7.57 13.98 10.97
C SER A 88 -6.86 15.27 11.35
N CYS A 89 -5.60 15.46 10.93
CA CYS A 89 -4.87 16.72 11.10
C CYS A 89 -5.56 17.86 10.35
N ASP A 90 -6.05 17.61 9.13
CA ASP A 90 -6.74 18.60 8.29
C ASP A 90 -8.09 19.03 8.88
N MET A 91 -8.76 18.16 9.65
CA MET A 91 -10.00 18.48 10.37
C MET A 91 -9.77 19.31 11.63
N MET A 92 -8.55 19.36 12.18
CA MET A 92 -8.25 20.14 13.38
C MET A 92 -8.16 21.63 13.05
N VAL A 93 -8.92 22.46 13.78
CA VAL A 93 -8.92 23.92 13.60
C VAL A 93 -7.52 24.50 13.89
N PRO A 94 -6.99 25.44 13.06
CA PRO A 94 -5.66 26.03 13.23
C PRO A 94 -5.40 26.64 14.61
N ALA A 95 -6.44 27.10 15.30
CA ALA A 95 -6.37 27.68 16.65
C ALA A 95 -6.12 26.64 17.77
N MET A 96 -6.21 25.34 17.46
CA MET A 96 -5.93 24.23 18.39
C MET A 96 -4.70 23.42 17.99
N LEU A 97 -3.94 23.76 16.93
CA LEU A 97 -2.67 23.09 16.63
C LEU A 97 -1.54 23.67 17.51
N PRO A 98 -1.10 23.01 18.59
CA PRO A 98 -0.16 23.61 19.52
C PRO A 98 1.30 23.23 19.26
N SER A 99 1.66 22.56 18.15
CA SER A 99 3.07 22.16 17.98
C SER A 99 3.50 21.90 16.54
N ASP A 100 4.77 22.24 16.26
CA ASP A 100 5.51 21.83 15.07
C ASP A 100 5.44 20.31 14.81
N ILE A 101 5.10 19.52 15.85
CA ILE A 101 4.99 18.07 15.81
C ILE A 101 3.87 17.62 14.85
N PHE A 102 2.68 18.23 14.87
CA PHE A 102 1.59 17.81 13.97
C PHE A 102 1.86 18.17 12.51
N LYS A 103 2.49 19.33 12.26
CA LYS A 103 2.92 19.72 10.91
C LYS A 103 4.02 18.79 10.39
N LEU A 104 5.00 18.46 11.23
CA LEU A 104 6.06 17.51 10.90
C LEU A 104 5.47 16.12 10.61
N GLN A 105 4.57 15.64 11.47
CA GLN A 105 3.91 14.34 11.30
C GLN A 105 3.07 14.30 10.03
N HIS A 106 2.34 15.37 9.71
CA HIS A 106 1.59 15.48 8.45
C HIS A 106 2.51 15.36 7.22
N ALA A 107 3.62 16.10 7.20
CA ALA A 107 4.59 16.04 6.11
C ALA A 107 5.24 14.64 5.99
N GLN A 108 5.60 14.02 7.12
CA GLN A 108 6.12 12.65 7.16
C GLN A 108 5.11 11.64 6.62
N SER A 109 3.83 11.78 6.98
CA SER A 109 2.76 10.90 6.51
C SER A 109 2.53 11.03 5.01
N TYR A 110 2.62 12.23 4.45
CA TYR A 110 2.54 12.44 3.00
C TYR A 110 3.69 11.74 2.28
N ALA A 111 4.93 11.97 2.74
CA ALA A 111 6.12 11.32 2.17
C ALA A 111 6.05 9.78 2.26
N ALA A 112 5.53 9.26 3.38
CA ALA A 112 5.33 7.82 3.56
C ALA A 112 4.33 7.25 2.55
N ILE A 113 3.19 7.92 2.31
CA ILE A 113 2.19 7.47 1.33
C ILE A 113 2.79 7.43 -0.08
N THR A 114 3.53 8.46 -0.48
CA THR A 114 4.18 8.52 -1.81
C THR A 114 5.15 7.36 -1.99
N LEU A 115 6.05 7.16 -1.01
CA LEU A 115 7.04 6.08 -1.05
C LEU A 115 6.36 4.71 -1.11
N LEU A 116 5.41 4.44 -0.21
CA LEU A 116 4.73 3.15 -0.13
C LEU A 116 3.92 2.83 -1.40
N SER A 117 3.36 3.84 -2.06
CA SER A 117 2.67 3.66 -3.35
C SER A 117 3.64 3.26 -4.45
N GLN A 118 4.80 3.91 -4.53
CA GLN A 118 5.86 3.55 -5.48
C GLN A 118 6.40 2.14 -5.23
N GLU A 119 6.58 1.76 -3.96
CA GLU A 119 6.97 0.39 -3.59
C GLU A 119 5.92 -0.65 -4.01
N ILE A 120 4.62 -0.32 -3.88
CA ILE A 120 3.55 -1.17 -4.37
C ILE A 120 3.69 -1.35 -5.89
N TYR A 121 3.82 -0.27 -6.66
CA TYR A 121 3.96 -0.35 -8.12
C TYR A 121 5.17 -1.20 -8.54
N SER A 122 6.31 -1.01 -7.87
CA SER A 122 7.55 -1.76 -8.11
C SER A 122 7.45 -3.25 -7.77
N SER A 123 6.47 -3.64 -6.94
CA SER A 123 6.21 -5.04 -6.61
C SER A 123 5.30 -5.76 -7.60
N LEU A 124 4.44 -5.03 -8.32
CA LEU A 124 3.41 -5.62 -9.19
C LEU A 124 3.97 -6.54 -10.28
N PRO A 125 5.10 -6.20 -10.97
CA PRO A 125 5.58 -7.03 -12.07
C PRO A 125 5.90 -8.46 -11.62
N PHE A 126 6.42 -8.63 -10.40
CA PHE A 126 6.73 -9.93 -9.83
C PHE A 126 5.48 -10.83 -9.71
N MET A 127 4.30 -10.27 -9.48
CA MET A 127 3.06 -11.05 -9.34
C MET A 127 2.59 -11.68 -10.66
N PHE A 128 3.11 -11.23 -11.80
CA PHE A 128 2.70 -11.68 -13.14
C PHE A 128 3.79 -12.47 -13.88
N LYS A 129 5.01 -12.58 -13.34
CA LYS A 129 6.09 -13.38 -13.97
C LYS A 129 5.85 -14.87 -13.79
N LEU A 130 5.25 -15.53 -14.79
CA LEU A 130 4.96 -16.97 -14.79
C LEU A 130 6.22 -17.86 -14.74
N GLU A 131 7.36 -17.38 -15.26
CA GLU A 131 8.59 -18.19 -15.39
C GLU A 131 9.36 -18.38 -14.08
N GLN A 132 9.08 -17.57 -13.04
CA GLN A 132 9.82 -17.57 -11.78
C GLN A 132 9.02 -18.14 -10.61
N VAL A 133 7.80 -18.63 -10.84
CA VAL A 133 6.92 -19.01 -9.73
C VAL A 133 7.04 -20.50 -9.42
N PRO A 134 7.26 -20.88 -8.14
CA PRO A 134 7.23 -22.27 -7.72
C PRO A 134 5.90 -22.93 -8.09
N ALA A 135 5.89 -24.27 -8.22
CA ALA A 135 4.68 -25.05 -8.53
C ALA A 135 3.52 -24.85 -7.53
N THR A 136 3.78 -24.26 -6.36
CA THR A 136 2.80 -23.89 -5.33
C THR A 136 2.14 -22.51 -5.56
N SER A 137 2.45 -21.85 -6.69
CA SER A 137 1.95 -20.51 -7.00
C SER A 137 0.46 -20.46 -7.31
N LEU A 138 -0.16 -19.33 -6.95
CA LEU A 138 -1.57 -19.09 -7.22
C LEU A 138 -1.79 -18.79 -8.72
N PRO A 139 -2.96 -19.13 -9.28
CA PRO A 139 -3.26 -18.90 -10.69
C PRO A 139 -3.19 -17.41 -11.08
N LEU A 140 -2.98 -17.13 -12.37
CA LEU A 140 -3.00 -15.76 -12.94
C LEU A 140 -4.25 -14.96 -12.54
N SER A 141 -5.41 -15.61 -12.44
CA SER A 141 -6.67 -15.00 -11.98
C SER A 141 -6.56 -14.41 -10.56
N ALA A 142 -5.81 -15.04 -9.67
CA ALA A 142 -5.59 -14.53 -8.32
C ALA A 142 -4.66 -13.30 -8.32
N ALA A 143 -3.67 -13.26 -9.20
CA ALA A 143 -2.80 -12.10 -9.37
C ALA A 143 -3.56 -10.89 -9.96
N LEU A 144 -4.43 -11.14 -10.94
CA LEU A 144 -5.33 -10.14 -11.51
C LEU A 144 -6.28 -9.56 -10.45
N PHE A 145 -7.00 -10.42 -9.73
CA PHE A 145 -7.95 -10.00 -8.70
C PHE A 145 -7.27 -9.20 -7.57
N PHE A 146 -6.13 -9.70 -7.09
CA PHE A 146 -5.36 -9.01 -6.05
C PHE A 146 -4.88 -7.64 -6.52
N THR A 147 -4.31 -7.56 -7.73
CA THR A 147 -3.80 -6.29 -8.28
C THR A 147 -4.92 -5.29 -8.50
N ALA A 148 -6.06 -5.72 -9.06
CA ALA A 148 -7.23 -4.84 -9.22
C ALA A 148 -7.72 -4.30 -7.88
N THR A 149 -7.84 -5.15 -6.85
CA THR A 149 -8.29 -4.74 -5.51
C THR A 149 -7.29 -3.80 -4.83
N LEU A 150 -6.00 -4.09 -4.98
CA LEU A 150 -4.90 -3.27 -4.47
C LEU A 150 -4.92 -1.88 -5.09
N LEU A 151 -4.98 -1.79 -6.42
CA LEU A 151 -5.04 -0.52 -7.15
C LEU A 151 -6.33 0.24 -6.89
N GLN A 152 -7.47 -0.45 -6.79
CA GLN A 152 -8.75 0.15 -6.39
C GLN A 152 -8.64 0.84 -5.02
N SER A 153 -7.88 0.25 -4.10
CA SER A 153 -7.65 0.85 -2.77
C SER A 153 -6.78 2.12 -2.85
N LEU A 154 -5.94 2.25 -3.88
CA LEU A 154 -5.07 3.42 -4.09
C LEU A 154 -5.77 4.57 -4.83
N LEU A 155 -6.90 4.32 -5.52
CA LEU A 155 -7.69 5.39 -6.16
C LEU A 155 -8.20 6.46 -5.18
N GLY A 156 -8.24 6.16 -3.88
CA GLY A 156 -8.53 7.18 -2.85
C GLY A 156 -7.40 8.20 -2.63
N LEU A 157 -6.24 8.03 -3.28
CA LEU A 157 -5.02 8.80 -3.03
C LEU A 157 -4.56 9.63 -4.25
N THR A 158 -4.90 9.18 -5.46
CA THR A 158 -4.48 9.79 -6.71
C THR A 158 -5.58 9.58 -7.76
N ASP A 159 -5.58 10.37 -8.83
CA ASP A 159 -6.52 10.19 -9.92
C ASP A 159 -6.23 8.92 -10.71
N ARG A 160 -7.24 8.49 -11.47
CA ARG A 160 -7.21 7.23 -12.20
C ARG A 160 -6.11 7.20 -13.27
N ASP A 161 -5.85 8.31 -13.94
CA ASP A 161 -4.92 8.34 -15.07
C ASP A 161 -3.47 8.29 -14.56
N THR A 162 -3.16 9.05 -13.51
CA THR A 162 -1.88 8.96 -12.81
C THR A 162 -1.66 7.58 -12.22
N LEU A 163 -2.66 6.99 -11.55
CA LEU A 163 -2.57 5.61 -11.05
C LEU A 163 -2.20 4.66 -12.19
N ILE A 164 -2.98 4.69 -13.29
CA ILE A 164 -2.78 3.82 -14.46
C ILE A 164 -1.38 3.98 -15.03
N HIS A 165 -0.91 5.21 -15.18
CA HIS A 165 0.43 5.50 -15.66
C HIS A 165 1.50 4.88 -14.74
N ASP A 166 1.43 5.19 -13.44
CA ASP A 166 2.48 4.88 -12.47
C ASP A 166 2.63 3.40 -12.18
N TRP A 167 1.52 2.64 -12.18
CA TRP A 167 1.59 1.20 -11.96
C TRP A 167 1.93 0.43 -13.25
N SER A 168 1.39 0.88 -14.39
CA SER A 168 1.46 0.08 -15.63
C SER A 168 2.70 0.34 -16.45
N SER A 169 3.29 1.54 -16.40
CA SER A 169 4.51 1.85 -17.14
C SER A 169 5.69 0.97 -16.69
N PRO A 170 6.02 0.89 -15.37
CA PRO A 170 7.11 0.03 -14.90
C PRO A 170 6.83 -1.45 -15.15
N ALA A 171 5.56 -1.87 -15.05
CA ALA A 171 5.18 -3.25 -15.33
C ALA A 171 5.32 -3.62 -16.80
N SER A 172 4.99 -2.71 -17.72
CA SER A 172 5.22 -2.90 -19.16
C SER A 172 6.70 -2.99 -19.51
N GLU A 173 7.57 -2.21 -18.86
CA GLU A 173 9.03 -2.30 -19.06
C GLU A 173 9.59 -3.68 -18.64
N VAL A 174 9.07 -4.25 -17.56
CA VAL A 174 9.57 -5.52 -16.99
C VAL A 174 8.96 -6.75 -17.68
N LEU A 175 7.70 -6.69 -18.10
CA LEU A 175 6.94 -7.84 -18.61
C LEU A 175 6.76 -7.83 -20.14
N GLY A 176 7.09 -6.71 -20.78
CA GLY A 176 7.02 -6.55 -22.24
C GLY A 176 5.59 -6.64 -22.79
N GLU A 177 5.49 -6.92 -24.09
CA GLU A 177 4.22 -6.88 -24.83
C GLU A 177 3.16 -7.85 -24.30
N SER A 178 3.58 -8.99 -23.74
CA SER A 178 2.70 -10.01 -23.17
C SER A 178 1.78 -9.48 -22.06
N PHE A 179 2.20 -8.41 -21.39
CA PHE A 179 1.45 -7.78 -20.31
C PHE A 179 0.29 -6.90 -20.79
N THR A 180 0.25 -6.52 -22.07
CA THR A 180 -0.77 -5.61 -22.61
C THR A 180 -2.20 -6.11 -22.35
N PHE A 181 -2.43 -7.41 -22.54
CA PHE A 181 -3.72 -8.03 -22.26
C PHE A 181 -4.08 -7.99 -20.77
N THR A 182 -3.14 -8.38 -19.90
CA THR A 182 -3.28 -8.34 -18.44
C THR A 182 -3.56 -6.93 -17.95
N LYS A 183 -2.83 -5.94 -18.46
CA LYS A 183 -3.04 -4.51 -18.19
C LYS A 183 -4.47 -4.09 -18.55
N GLY A 184 -4.95 -4.48 -19.73
CA GLY A 184 -6.31 -4.21 -20.17
C GLY A 184 -7.38 -4.74 -19.21
N ILE A 185 -7.23 -5.98 -18.73
CA ILE A 185 -8.16 -6.57 -17.74
C ILE A 185 -8.13 -5.79 -16.43
N VAL A 186 -6.95 -5.47 -15.89
CA VAL A 186 -6.84 -4.72 -14.64
C VAL A 186 -7.50 -3.35 -14.77
N MET A 187 -7.22 -2.61 -15.86
CA MET A 187 -7.80 -1.29 -16.12
C MET A 187 -9.32 -1.29 -16.24
N GLN A 188 -9.92 -2.33 -16.82
CA GLN A 188 -11.38 -2.47 -16.93
C GLN A 188 -12.07 -2.69 -15.56
N ASN A 189 -11.32 -3.18 -14.57
CA ASN A 189 -11.82 -3.47 -13.24
C ASN A 189 -11.50 -2.37 -12.22
N LEU A 190 -10.79 -1.30 -12.62
CA LEU A 190 -10.64 -0.07 -11.84
C LEU A 190 -11.84 0.83 -12.07
N ARG A 191 -12.69 0.99 -11.05
CA ARG A 191 -13.95 1.75 -11.12
C ARG A 191 -13.98 2.94 -10.19
#